data_AF-A0A380CFG1-F1
#
_entry.id   AF-A0A380CFG1-F1
#
_cell.length_a   1.000
_cell.length_b   1.000
_cell.length_c   1.000
_cell.angle_alpha   90.00
_cell.angle_beta   90.00
_cell.angle_gamma   90.00
#
_symmetry.space_group_name_H-M   'P 1'
#
loop_
_entity.id
_entity.type
_entity.pdbx_description
1 polymer ?
#
loop_
_entity_poly.entity_id
_entity_poly.type
_entity_poly.pdbx_seq_one_letter_code
_entity_poly.pdbx_strand_id
1 'polypeptide(L)'
;MPINSLLNLITYNKKMLWLILLCNILGTLYGYIWYGGQLSVTDWQYKIFVPDSPTASLFLCIVLIAYLFDKNLPIIEALAFVTLIKYGIWAVIMNIIMFIQYDNITIVGCMLIMSHGIMVLEAFLFYRRFKITLVGFIVAMIWAFHNDIIDYVFMQYPYYDFIESHLASVAYLAFWLSVIPLLLYLIRLKQCKTFDHS
;
A
#
# COMPACT_ATOMS: atom_id res chain seq x y z
N MET A 1 12.45 5.03 27.14
CA MET A 1 11.85 6.07 26.26
C MET A 1 10.38 5.73 26.08
N PRO A 2 9.42 6.63 26.34
CA PRO A 2 8.00 6.33 26.16
C PRO A 2 7.66 6.14 24.68
N ILE A 3 6.66 5.29 24.39
CA ILE A 3 6.34 4.85 23.02
C ILE A 3 6.02 6.02 22.08
N ASN A 4 5.35 7.06 22.59
CA ASN A 4 5.01 8.26 21.83
C ASN A 4 6.25 9.05 21.41
N SER A 5 7.29 9.10 22.25
CA SER A 5 8.55 9.76 21.91
C SER A 5 9.31 8.97 20.84
N LEU A 6 9.28 7.64 20.89
CA LEU A 6 9.89 6.80 19.84
C LEU A 6 9.18 6.99 18.50
N LEU A 7 7.84 6.98 18.50
CA LEU A 7 7.04 7.23 17.30
C LEU A 7 7.31 8.63 16.73
N ASN A 8 7.40 9.66 17.58
CA ASN A 8 7.77 11.01 17.16
C ASN A 8 9.17 11.04 16.52
N LEU A 9 10.14 10.37 17.13
CA LEU A 9 11.50 10.29 16.60
C LEU A 9 11.50 9.69 15.20
N ILE A 10 10.81 8.57 14.99
CA ILE A 10 10.80 7.89 13.70
C ILE A 10 10.05 8.72 12.64
N THR A 11 8.91 9.29 13.01
CA THR A 11 8.01 9.95 12.04
C THR A 11 8.33 11.41 11.75
N TYR A 12 9.09 12.11 12.61
CA TYR A 12 9.41 13.54 12.42
C TYR A 12 10.91 13.84 12.28
N ASN A 13 11.82 12.94 12.68
CA ASN A 13 13.24 13.18 12.52
C ASN A 13 13.66 13.06 11.04
N LYS A 14 14.25 14.12 10.48
CA LYS A 14 14.65 14.16 9.06
C LYS A 14 15.63 13.04 8.67
N LYS A 15 16.53 12.60 9.58
CA LYS A 15 17.44 11.47 9.30
C LYS A 15 16.68 10.15 9.15
N MET A 16 15.66 9.93 9.98
CA MET A 16 14.79 8.75 9.90
C MET A 16 13.92 8.79 8.65
N LEU A 17 13.36 9.95 8.31
CA LEU A 17 12.61 10.12 7.07
C LEU A 17 13.46 9.82 5.83
N TRP A 18 14.72 10.30 5.80
CA TRP A 18 15.65 9.97 4.72
C TRP A 18 15.95 8.47 4.64
N LEU A 19 16.18 7.81 5.77
CA LEU A 19 16.42 6.37 5.81
C LEU A 19 15.22 5.58 5.25
N ILE A 20 14.02 5.86 5.75
CA ILE A 20 12.78 5.21 5.33
C ILE A 20 12.52 5.49 3.84
N LEU A 21 12.76 6.72 3.38
CA LEU A 21 12.61 7.11 1.98
C LEU A 21 13.57 6.33 1.08
N LEU A 22 14.85 6.22 1.44
CA LEU A 22 15.83 5.49 0.64
C LEU A 22 15.47 4.00 0.54
N CYS A 23 15.07 3.37 1.65
CA CYS A 23 14.61 1.99 1.65
C CYS A 23 13.39 1.79 0.75
N ASN A 24 12.40 2.69 0.84
CA ASN A 24 11.20 2.63 0.00
C ASN A 24 11.47 2.91 -1.47
N ILE A 25 12.39 3.83 -1.81
CA ILE A 25 12.80 4.07 -3.21
C ILE A 25 13.42 2.79 -3.79
N LEU A 26 14.34 2.15 -3.05
CA LEU A 26 14.97 0.90 -3.51
C LEU A 26 13.94 -0.22 -3.68
N GLY A 27 13.03 -0.37 -2.71
CA GLY A 27 11.94 -1.34 -2.79
C GLY A 27 10.99 -1.07 -3.96
N THR A 28 10.63 0.20 -4.17
CA THR A 28 9.78 0.65 -5.29
C THR A 28 10.43 0.33 -6.63
N LEU A 29 11.70 0.68 -6.82
CA LEU A 29 12.45 0.39 -8.05
C LEU A 29 12.54 -1.11 -8.31
N TYR A 30 12.89 -1.89 -7.29
CA TYR A 30 12.91 -3.35 -7.40
C TYR A 30 11.53 -3.90 -7.77
N GLY A 31 10.47 -3.38 -7.17
CA GLY A 31 9.10 -3.73 -7.50
C GLY A 31 8.73 -3.45 -8.95
N TYR A 32 9.07 -2.28 -9.51
CA TYR A 32 8.84 -2.01 -10.93
C TYR A 32 9.64 -2.94 -11.85
N ILE A 33 10.87 -3.28 -11.47
CA ILE A 33 11.69 -4.28 -12.20
C ILE A 33 11.00 -5.65 -12.16
N TRP A 34 10.45 -6.05 -11.01
CA TRP A 34 9.70 -7.29 -10.84
C TRP A 34 8.49 -7.38 -11.79
N TYR A 35 7.74 -6.30 -11.91
CA TYR A 35 6.61 -6.20 -12.85
C TYR A 35 7.02 -6.00 -14.31
N GLY A 36 8.30 -5.84 -14.62
CA GLY A 36 8.79 -5.50 -15.96
C GLY A 36 8.32 -6.48 -17.06
N GLY A 37 8.28 -7.78 -16.75
CA GLY A 37 7.76 -8.80 -17.67
C GLY A 37 6.27 -8.57 -18.00
N GLN A 38 5.43 -8.41 -16.98
CA GLN A 38 4.00 -8.15 -17.14
C GLN A 38 3.74 -6.82 -17.87
N LEU A 39 4.41 -5.74 -17.46
CA LEU A 39 4.27 -4.41 -18.06
C LEU A 39 4.71 -4.34 -19.54
N SER A 40 5.53 -5.28 -20.00
CA SER A 40 5.96 -5.33 -21.41
C SER A 40 4.85 -5.77 -22.35
N VAL A 41 3.91 -6.59 -21.85
CA VAL A 41 2.79 -7.15 -22.63
C VAL A 41 1.45 -6.52 -22.27
N THR A 42 1.35 -5.80 -21.15
CA THR A 42 0.13 -5.08 -20.77
C THR A 42 -0.13 -3.87 -21.68
N ASP A 43 -1.39 -3.68 -22.07
CA ASP A 43 -1.81 -2.51 -22.82
C ASP A 43 -1.59 -1.20 -22.03
N TRP A 44 -1.29 -0.12 -22.76
CA TRP A 44 -0.85 1.14 -22.17
C TRP A 44 -1.83 1.72 -21.12
N GLN A 45 -3.14 1.55 -21.30
CA GLN A 45 -4.16 2.08 -20.40
C GLN A 45 -4.14 1.42 -19.00
N TYR A 46 -3.62 0.19 -18.88
CA TYR A 46 -3.57 -0.53 -17.60
C TYR A 46 -2.23 -0.38 -16.88
N LYS A 47 -1.16 0.04 -17.57
CA LYS A 47 0.21 0.06 -17.02
C LYS A 47 0.38 0.87 -15.74
N ILE A 48 -0.46 1.88 -15.50
CA ILE A 48 -0.41 2.68 -14.28
C ILE A 48 -1.03 1.97 -13.06
N PHE A 49 -1.87 0.96 -13.29
CA PHE A 49 -2.59 0.24 -12.24
C PHE A 49 -2.02 -1.15 -11.97
N VAL A 50 -1.34 -1.76 -12.94
CA VAL A 50 -0.72 -3.09 -12.80
C VAL A 50 0.36 -3.20 -11.72
N PRO A 51 1.29 -2.23 -11.56
CA PRO A 51 2.33 -2.34 -10.54
C PRO A 51 1.76 -1.89 -9.19
N ASP A 52 0.92 -2.73 -8.58
CA ASP A 52 0.19 -2.52 -7.34
C ASP A 52 1.07 -2.02 -6.17
N SER A 53 1.79 -2.92 -5.52
CA SER A 53 2.64 -2.59 -4.37
C SER A 53 3.79 -1.62 -4.69
N PRO A 54 4.42 -1.63 -5.89
CA PRO A 54 5.36 -0.58 -6.29
C PRO A 54 4.71 0.82 -6.30
N THR A 55 3.48 0.95 -6.80
CA THR A 55 2.77 2.23 -6.84
C THR A 55 2.38 2.71 -5.44
N ALA A 56 2.01 1.79 -4.54
CA ALA A 56 1.75 2.10 -3.14
C ALA A 56 3.00 2.63 -2.41
N SER A 57 4.15 1.97 -2.59
CA SER A 57 5.42 2.44 -2.01
C SER A 57 5.87 3.77 -2.66
N LEU A 58 5.60 3.98 -3.96
CA LEU A 58 5.83 5.27 -4.62
C LEU A 58 5.00 6.39 -3.99
N PHE A 59 3.72 6.17 -3.68
CA PHE A 59 2.91 7.16 -2.98
C PHE A 59 3.52 7.51 -1.63
N LEU A 60 3.98 6.50 -0.86
CA LEU A 60 4.68 6.76 0.40
C LEU A 60 5.97 7.57 0.18
N CYS A 61 6.78 7.25 -0.83
CA CYS A 61 7.97 8.03 -1.18
C CYS A 61 7.63 9.51 -1.40
N ILE A 62 6.57 9.79 -2.17
CA ILE A 62 6.11 11.17 -2.43
C ILE A 62 5.69 11.86 -1.12
N VAL A 63 4.99 11.16 -0.22
CA VAL A 63 4.63 11.70 1.09
C VAL A 63 5.87 12.01 1.93
N LEU A 64 6.84 11.09 1.99
CA LEU A 64 8.07 11.27 2.76
C LEU A 64 8.89 12.46 2.23
N ILE A 65 8.97 12.63 0.90
CA ILE A 65 9.57 13.80 0.28
C ILE A 65 8.83 15.07 0.71
N ALA A 66 7.50 15.10 0.64
CA ALA A 66 6.72 16.25 1.10
C ALA A 66 6.99 16.58 2.59
N TYR A 67 7.09 15.55 3.44
CA TYR A 67 7.42 15.69 4.85
C TYR A 67 8.84 16.22 5.13
N LEU A 68 9.82 15.94 4.27
CA LEU A 68 11.16 16.52 4.38
C LEU A 68 11.16 18.03 4.12
N PHE A 69 10.23 18.51 3.30
CA PHE A 69 9.95 19.93 3.02
C PHE A 69 8.85 20.51 3.91
N ASP A 70 8.46 19.81 4.97
CA ASP A 70 7.47 20.26 5.94
C ASP A 70 6.09 20.58 5.30
N LYS A 71 5.74 19.86 4.24
CA LYS A 71 4.45 19.95 3.51
C LYS A 71 3.61 18.70 3.73
N ASN A 72 2.30 18.86 3.60
CA ASN A 72 1.33 17.76 3.54
C ASN A 72 0.72 17.64 2.15
N LEU A 73 0.47 16.41 1.71
CA LEU A 73 -0.22 16.10 0.45
C LEU A 73 -1.40 15.17 0.72
N PRO A 74 -2.54 15.68 1.23
CA PRO A 74 -3.61 14.85 1.80
C PRO A 74 -4.17 13.77 0.87
N ILE A 75 -4.17 14.03 -0.45
CA ILE A 75 -4.60 13.06 -1.47
C ILE A 75 -3.61 11.90 -1.56
N ILE A 76 -2.31 12.20 -1.66
CA ILE A 76 -1.26 11.17 -1.77
C ILE A 76 -1.09 10.43 -0.45
N GLU A 77 -1.27 11.12 0.68
CA GLU A 77 -1.29 10.50 2.02
C GLU A 77 -2.45 9.51 2.17
N ALA A 78 -3.63 9.83 1.64
CA ALA A 78 -4.77 8.92 1.62
C ALA A 78 -4.52 7.70 0.73
N LEU A 79 -3.98 7.93 -0.48
CA LEU A 79 -3.60 6.86 -1.40
C LEU A 79 -2.58 5.94 -0.74
N ALA A 80 -1.47 6.48 -0.24
CA ALA A 80 -0.43 5.71 0.44
C ALA A 80 -1.00 4.87 1.59
N PHE A 81 -1.79 5.47 2.49
CA PHE A 81 -2.37 4.73 3.62
C PHE A 81 -3.22 3.54 3.17
N VAL A 82 -4.13 3.76 2.21
CA VAL A 82 -5.05 2.73 1.75
C VAL A 82 -4.31 1.62 0.99
N THR A 83 -3.45 1.99 0.05
CA THR A 83 -2.78 1.03 -0.83
C THR A 83 -1.67 0.24 -0.14
N LEU A 84 -0.92 0.85 0.80
CA LEU A 84 0.09 0.14 1.58
C LEU A 84 -0.53 -1.01 2.39
N ILE A 85 -1.67 -0.76 3.03
CA ILE A 85 -2.39 -1.78 3.81
C ILE A 85 -2.95 -2.85 2.86
N LYS A 86 -3.66 -2.44 1.81
CA LYS A 86 -4.29 -3.34 0.84
C LYS A 86 -3.27 -4.33 0.25
N TYR A 87 -2.28 -3.81 -0.47
CA TYR A 87 -1.33 -4.66 -1.20
C TYR A 87 -0.31 -5.31 -0.28
N GLY A 88 0.03 -4.66 0.85
CA GLY A 88 0.89 -5.23 1.87
C GLY A 88 0.31 -6.51 2.46
N ILE A 89 -0.94 -6.46 2.92
CA ILE A 89 -1.64 -7.64 3.46
C ILE A 89 -1.88 -8.67 2.35
N TRP A 90 -2.31 -8.24 1.17
CA TRP A 90 -2.57 -9.15 0.04
C TRP A 90 -1.33 -9.99 -0.29
N ALA A 91 -0.17 -9.37 -0.45
CA ALA A 91 1.07 -10.07 -0.80
C ALA A 91 1.53 -11.03 0.30
N VAL A 92 1.37 -10.65 1.57
CA VAL A 92 1.66 -11.55 2.71
C VAL A 92 0.77 -12.78 2.65
N ILE A 93 -0.54 -12.61 2.44
CA ILE A 93 -1.49 -13.73 2.35
C ILE A 93 -1.15 -14.64 1.16
N MET A 94 -0.94 -14.06 -0.04
CA MET A 94 -0.64 -14.85 -1.24
C MET A 94 0.63 -15.68 -1.08
N ASN A 95 1.71 -15.10 -0.54
CA ASN A 95 2.96 -15.83 -0.36
C ASN A 95 2.85 -16.92 0.72
N ILE A 96 2.07 -16.71 1.79
CA ILE A 96 1.78 -17.76 2.77
C ILE A 96 0.98 -18.91 2.14
N ILE A 97 -0.03 -18.59 1.31
CA ILE A 97 -0.80 -19.62 0.59
C ILE A 97 0.12 -20.42 -0.33
N MET A 98 1.01 -19.77 -1.09
CA MET A 98 1.98 -20.45 -1.95
C MET A 98 2.89 -21.39 -1.14
N PHE A 99 3.39 -20.96 0.04
CA PHE A 99 4.20 -21.83 0.89
C PHE A 99 3.44 -23.09 1.34
N ILE A 100 2.17 -22.95 1.70
CA ILE A 100 1.32 -24.07 2.13
C ILE A 100 1.01 -24.99 0.96
N GLN A 101 0.64 -24.44 -0.20
CA GLN A 101 0.21 -25.22 -1.36
C GLN A 101 1.34 -26.05 -1.97
N TYR A 102 2.55 -25.48 -2.04
CA TYR A 102 3.70 -26.14 -2.65
C TYR A 102 4.63 -26.81 -1.61
N ASP A 103 4.28 -26.75 -0.33
CA ASP A 103 5.09 -27.23 0.80
C ASP A 103 6.56 -26.80 0.70
N ASN A 104 6.78 -25.55 0.29
CA ASN A 104 8.10 -25.04 -0.05
C ASN A 104 8.26 -23.56 0.32
N ILE A 105 9.21 -23.29 1.23
CA ILE A 105 9.54 -21.94 1.67
C ILE A 105 10.67 -21.40 0.81
N THR A 106 10.38 -20.37 0.00
CA THR A 106 11.37 -19.74 -0.88
C THR A 106 11.92 -18.46 -0.26
N ILE A 107 13.21 -18.16 -0.52
CA ILE A 107 13.85 -16.91 -0.07
C ILE A 107 13.10 -15.69 -0.60
N VAL A 108 12.67 -15.75 -1.85
CA VAL A 108 11.86 -14.72 -2.50
C VAL A 108 10.54 -14.51 -1.76
N GLY A 109 9.80 -15.58 -1.46
CA GLY A 109 8.55 -15.47 -0.73
C GLY A 109 8.73 -14.88 0.67
N CYS A 110 9.81 -15.25 1.38
CA CYS A 110 10.14 -14.67 2.68
C CYS A 110 10.46 -13.17 2.57
N MET A 111 11.23 -12.77 1.55
CA MET A 111 11.54 -11.38 1.26
C MET A 111 10.26 -10.59 0.93
N LEU A 112 9.35 -11.15 0.14
CA LEU A 112 8.06 -10.54 -0.19
C LEU A 112 7.18 -10.38 1.05
N ILE A 113 7.01 -11.43 1.87
CA ILE A 113 6.24 -11.36 3.13
C ILE A 113 6.82 -10.28 4.05
N MET A 114 8.13 -10.25 4.24
CA MET A 114 8.77 -9.28 5.13
C MET A 114 8.65 -7.84 4.61
N SER A 115 8.97 -7.60 3.34
CA SER A 115 8.91 -6.26 2.74
C SER A 115 7.49 -5.70 2.70
N HIS A 116 6.50 -6.53 2.36
CA HIS A 116 5.10 -6.12 2.33
C HIS A 116 4.51 -5.98 3.73
N GLY A 117 4.96 -6.79 4.70
CA GLY A 117 4.66 -6.58 6.11
C GLY A 117 5.16 -5.21 6.61
N ILE A 118 6.36 -4.79 6.19
CA ILE A 118 6.90 -3.46 6.50
C ILE A 118 6.02 -2.36 5.89
N MET A 119 5.51 -2.51 4.66
CA MET A 119 4.58 -1.54 4.07
C MET A 119 3.33 -1.32 4.93
N VAL A 120 2.73 -2.39 5.45
CA VAL A 120 1.58 -2.30 6.36
C VAL A 120 1.96 -1.55 7.64
N LEU A 121 3.11 -1.87 8.23
CA LEU A 121 3.61 -1.19 9.42
C LEU A 121 3.87 0.29 9.17
N GLU A 122 4.41 0.67 8.02
CA GLU A 122 4.66 2.06 7.64
C GLU A 122 3.36 2.85 7.50
N ALA A 123 2.30 2.24 6.95
CA ALA A 123 0.98 2.87 6.88
C ALA A 123 0.46 3.26 8.27
N PHE A 124 0.60 2.37 9.26
CA PHE A 124 0.21 2.64 10.65
C PHE A 124 1.18 3.57 11.39
N LEU A 125 2.48 3.46 11.11
CA LEU A 125 3.51 4.31 11.69
C LEU A 125 3.29 5.78 11.32
N PHE A 126 3.07 6.05 10.04
CA PHE A 126 2.82 7.40 9.54
C PHE A 126 1.37 7.84 9.69
N TYR A 127 0.48 6.94 10.14
CA TYR A 127 -0.93 7.24 10.35
C TYR A 127 -1.10 8.57 11.07
N ARG A 128 -0.57 8.73 12.29
CA ARG A 128 -0.75 9.97 13.07
C ARG A 128 -0.27 11.25 12.37
N ARG A 129 0.69 11.17 11.44
CA ARG A 129 1.21 12.33 10.70
C ARG A 129 0.40 12.66 9.44
N PHE A 130 -0.32 11.69 8.86
CA PHE A 130 -1.18 11.95 7.69
C PHE A 130 -2.27 12.97 8.01
N LYS A 131 -2.45 13.93 7.10
CA LYS A 131 -3.53 14.90 7.07
C LYS A 131 -4.75 14.28 6.40
N ILE A 132 -5.82 14.14 7.18
CA ILE A 132 -7.02 13.43 6.77
C ILE A 132 -8.03 14.40 6.16
N THR A 133 -8.48 14.13 4.94
CA THR A 133 -9.42 14.99 4.21
C THR A 133 -10.48 14.17 3.47
N LEU A 134 -11.67 14.75 3.28
CA LEU A 134 -12.74 14.10 2.51
C LEU A 134 -12.35 13.89 1.05
N VAL A 135 -11.64 14.84 0.45
CA VAL A 135 -11.15 14.73 -0.94
C VAL A 135 -10.17 13.58 -1.08
N GLY A 136 -9.19 13.46 -0.15
CA GLY A 136 -8.25 12.34 -0.14
C GLY A 136 -8.96 10.98 0.01
N PHE A 137 -9.96 10.90 0.89
CA PHE A 137 -10.79 9.71 1.05
C PHE A 137 -11.48 9.31 -0.27
N ILE A 138 -12.14 10.25 -0.95
CA ILE A 138 -12.86 9.98 -2.20
C ILE A 138 -11.90 9.50 -3.30
N VAL A 139 -10.75 10.15 -3.44
CA VAL A 139 -9.74 9.77 -4.44
C VAL A 139 -9.17 8.38 -4.15
N ALA A 140 -8.82 8.09 -2.89
CA ALA A 140 -8.29 6.78 -2.51
C ALA A 140 -9.33 5.65 -2.70
N MET A 141 -10.61 5.94 -2.43
CA MET A 141 -11.71 5.02 -2.67
C MET A 141 -11.87 4.70 -4.16
N ILE A 142 -11.90 5.73 -5.02
CA ILE A 142 -11.98 5.55 -6.47
C ILE A 142 -10.78 4.74 -6.96
N TRP A 143 -9.57 5.09 -6.52
CA TRP A 143 -8.36 4.37 -6.89
C TRP A 143 -8.42 2.88 -6.52
N ALA A 144 -8.72 2.57 -5.25
CA ALA A 144 -8.68 1.19 -4.74
C ALA A 144 -9.69 0.27 -5.45
N PHE A 145 -10.92 0.74 -5.66
CA PHE A 145 -11.95 -0.05 -6.34
C PHE A 145 -11.77 -0.07 -7.86
N HIS A 146 -11.26 1.00 -8.47
CA HIS A 146 -10.95 0.98 -9.90
C HIS A 146 -9.83 -0.03 -10.21
N ASN A 147 -8.82 -0.10 -9.34
CA ASN A 147 -7.78 -1.10 -9.43
C ASN A 147 -8.33 -2.53 -9.22
N ASP A 148 -9.26 -2.77 -8.28
CA ASP A 148 -9.93 -4.08 -8.16
C ASP A 148 -10.63 -4.51 -9.47
N ILE A 149 -11.25 -3.57 -10.18
CA ILE A 149 -11.88 -3.83 -11.48
C ILE A 149 -10.82 -4.17 -12.53
N ILE A 150 -9.72 -3.43 -12.59
CA ILE A 150 -8.63 -3.70 -13.53
C ILE A 150 -8.02 -5.08 -13.30
N ASP A 151 -7.77 -5.43 -12.04
CA ASP A 151 -7.13 -6.69 -11.70
C ASP A 151 -8.06 -7.86 -12.01
N TYR A 152 -9.29 -7.85 -11.49
CA TYR A 152 -10.14 -9.04 -11.45
C TYR A 152 -11.27 -9.07 -12.49
N VAL A 153 -11.58 -7.96 -13.16
CA VAL A 153 -12.54 -7.92 -14.28
C VAL A 153 -11.81 -7.85 -15.62
N PHE A 154 -10.73 -7.06 -15.70
CA PHE A 154 -9.87 -6.96 -16.90
C PHE A 154 -8.65 -7.89 -16.86
N MET A 155 -8.57 -8.78 -15.86
CA MET A 155 -7.58 -9.86 -15.77
C MET A 155 -6.13 -9.37 -15.78
N GLN A 156 -5.87 -8.22 -15.12
CA GLN A 156 -4.53 -7.64 -14.99
C GLN A 156 -3.87 -7.91 -13.62
N TYR A 157 -4.43 -8.82 -12.82
CA TYR A 157 -3.87 -9.19 -11.52
C TYR A 157 -2.40 -9.69 -11.60
N PRO A 158 -1.62 -9.61 -10.50
CA PRO A 158 -0.25 -10.12 -10.46
C PRO A 158 -0.19 -11.63 -10.72
N TYR A 159 0.83 -12.11 -11.42
CA TYR A 159 0.95 -13.53 -11.76
C TYR A 159 1.24 -14.42 -10.54
N TYR A 160 0.25 -15.21 -10.16
CA TYR A 160 0.34 -16.31 -9.21
C TYR A 160 -0.53 -17.46 -9.73
N ASP A 161 0.04 -18.66 -9.88
CA ASP A 161 -0.66 -19.85 -10.39
C ASP A 161 -1.93 -20.18 -9.59
N PHE A 162 -1.93 -19.87 -8.28
CA PHE A 162 -3.09 -20.07 -7.39
C PHE A 162 -4.30 -19.22 -7.80
N ILE A 163 -4.09 -18.02 -8.35
CA ILE A 163 -5.18 -17.08 -8.63
C ILE A 163 -6.08 -17.59 -9.75
N GLU A 164 -5.52 -18.20 -10.81
CA GLU A 164 -6.31 -18.68 -11.94
C GLU A 164 -7.37 -19.71 -11.52
N SER A 165 -7.05 -20.55 -10.53
CA SER A 165 -7.95 -21.57 -9.99
C SER A 165 -8.90 -21.05 -8.91
N HIS A 166 -8.66 -19.86 -8.34
CA HIS A 166 -9.41 -19.31 -7.19
C HIS A 166 -9.84 -17.85 -7.40
N LEU A 167 -10.00 -17.43 -8.66
CA LEU A 167 -10.19 -16.03 -9.04
C LEU A 167 -11.27 -15.31 -8.23
N ALA A 168 -12.46 -15.93 -8.11
CA ALA A 168 -13.57 -15.33 -7.37
C ALA A 168 -13.26 -15.11 -5.88
N SER A 169 -12.60 -16.06 -5.24
CA SER A 169 -12.21 -15.98 -3.82
C SER A 169 -11.13 -14.91 -3.61
N VAL A 170 -10.16 -14.83 -4.52
CA VAL A 170 -9.08 -13.82 -4.46
C VAL A 170 -9.64 -12.42 -4.71
N ALA A 171 -10.54 -12.25 -5.69
CA ALA A 171 -11.22 -10.99 -5.95
C ALA A 171 -12.06 -10.54 -4.76
N TYR A 172 -12.77 -11.47 -4.11
CA TYR A 172 -13.55 -11.18 -2.90
C TYR A 172 -12.66 -10.78 -1.72
N LEU A 173 -11.51 -11.43 -1.56
CA LEU A 173 -10.50 -11.02 -0.58
C LEU A 173 -9.98 -9.60 -0.88
N ALA A 174 -9.60 -9.33 -2.12
CA ALA A 174 -9.08 -8.02 -2.55
C ALA A 174 -10.08 -6.89 -2.29
N PHE A 175 -11.37 -7.12 -2.57
CA PHE A 175 -12.45 -6.20 -2.24
C PHE A 175 -12.46 -5.82 -0.75
N TRP A 176 -12.38 -6.80 0.15
CA TRP A 176 -12.34 -6.50 1.60
C TRP A 176 -11.04 -5.81 2.01
N LEU A 177 -9.92 -6.12 1.35
CA LEU A 177 -8.65 -5.41 1.55
C LEU A 177 -8.69 -3.96 1.02
N SER A 178 -9.62 -3.61 0.13
CA SER A 178 -9.95 -2.22 -0.21
C SER A 178 -10.87 -1.57 0.85
N VAL A 179 -11.92 -2.27 1.28
CA VAL A 179 -12.94 -1.74 2.22
C VAL A 179 -12.36 -1.42 3.59
N ILE A 180 -11.58 -2.33 4.19
CA ILE A 180 -11.07 -2.19 5.56
C ILE A 180 -10.24 -0.91 5.76
N PRO A 181 -9.17 -0.64 4.98
CA PRO A 181 -8.38 0.58 5.15
C PRO A 181 -9.19 1.85 4.86
N LEU A 182 -10.15 1.81 3.93
CA LEU A 182 -11.07 2.93 3.69
C LEU A 182 -11.95 3.21 4.92
N LEU A 183 -12.46 2.17 5.59
CA LEU A 183 -13.21 2.33 6.84
C LEU A 183 -12.34 2.94 7.95
N LEU A 184 -11.09 2.47 8.09
CA LEU A 184 -10.14 3.05 9.05
C LEU A 184 -9.91 4.54 8.77
N TYR A 185 -9.70 4.91 7.50
CA TYR A 185 -9.55 6.31 7.10
C TYR A 185 -10.79 7.13 7.40
N LEU A 186 -11.99 6.59 7.12
CA LEU A 186 -13.27 7.26 7.36
C LEU A 186 -13.54 7.49 8.86
N ILE A 187 -13.24 6.51 9.71
CA ILE A 187 -13.37 6.64 11.17
C ILE A 187 -12.55 7.84 11.66
N ARG A 188 -11.32 7.97 11.17
CA ARG A 188 -10.46 9.10 11.55
C ARG A 188 -10.92 10.43 10.97
N LEU A 189 -11.42 10.43 9.73
CA LEU A 189 -12.01 11.64 9.14
C LEU A 189 -13.15 12.18 10.02
N LYS A 190 -13.98 11.31 10.58
CA LYS A 190 -15.05 11.70 11.52
C LYS A 190 -14.49 12.26 12.82
N GLN A 191 -13.46 11.63 13.39
CA GLN A 191 -12.81 12.10 14.61
C GLN A 191 -12.20 13.49 14.44
N CYS A 192 -11.54 13.77 13.30
CA CYS A 192 -11.00 15.11 13.04
C CYS A 192 -12.10 16.17 12.99
N LYS A 193 -13.23 15.88 12.31
CA LYS A 193 -14.35 16.83 12.22
C LYS A 193 -15.04 17.09 13.55
N THR A 194 -15.08 16.12 14.46
CA THR A 194 -15.71 16.33 15.78
C THR A 194 -14.93 17.31 16.66
N PHE A 195 -13.61 17.45 16.47
CA PHE A 195 -12.80 18.40 17.24
C PHE A 195 -12.86 19.83 16.67
N ASP A 196 -13.16 20.01 15.38
CA ASP A 196 -13.30 21.35 14.77
C ASP A 196 -14.62 22.05 15.16
N HIS A 197 -15.55 21.33 15.81
CA HIS A 197 -16.87 21.82 16.23
C HIS A 197 -17.07 21.91 17.76
N SER A 198 -16.01 21.72 18.55
CA SER A 198 -16.00 21.84 20.02
C SER A 198 -15.08 22.96 20.48
#